data_AF-A0A261CQU7-F1
#
_entry.id   AF-A0A261CQU7-F1
#
_cell.length_a   1.000
_cell.length_b   1.000
_cell.length_c   1.000
_cell.angle_alpha   90.00
_cell.angle_beta   90.00
_cell.angle_gamma   90.00
#
_symmetry.space_group_name_H-M   'P 1'
#
loop_
_entity.id
_entity.type
_entity.pdbx_description
1 polymer ?
#
loop_
_entity_poly.entity_id
_entity_poly.type
_entity_poly.pdbx_seq_one_letter_code
_entity_poly.pdbx_strand_id
1 'polypeptide(L)'
;MRTLALLFVLFLSPIYCSAGYYNGAKWHCGIDRLTETISEWLAKPFDYHGVNQCCHAHDEHYYLHTLSREDADRVFCDCLNQNTNWFVRNLVEPIFCKSVQTYAIWQKFTNQDPWSAPYTTEAPTTTTQSTLNYYLELLRQREREYELRQQEEARRREEMERENEKFRQEWNLFQQLRKQKAKFEWNY
;
A
#
# COMPACT_ATOMS: atom_id res chain seq x y z
N MET A 1 48.20 -3.29 7.29
CA MET A 1 46.84 -3.79 7.01
C MET A 1 45.95 -3.84 8.27
N ARG A 2 45.88 -2.74 9.03
CA ARG A 2 45.06 -2.65 10.26
C ARG A 2 44.12 -1.45 10.29
N THR A 3 44.26 -0.53 9.33
CA THR A 3 43.47 0.69 9.20
C THR A 3 42.20 0.53 8.36
N LEU A 4 42.12 -0.49 7.51
CA LEU A 4 40.94 -0.77 6.68
C LEU A 4 39.80 -1.50 7.44
N ALA A 5 40.12 -2.17 8.56
CA ALA A 5 39.13 -2.89 9.36
C ALA A 5 38.25 -1.95 10.21
N LEU A 6 38.69 -0.72 10.47
CA LEU A 6 37.93 0.25 11.27
C LEU A 6 36.81 0.94 10.48
N LEU A 7 36.92 1.00 9.15
CA LEU A 7 35.85 1.56 8.30
C LEU A 7 34.69 0.59 8.09
N PHE A 8 34.92 -0.72 8.17
CA PHE A 8 33.86 -1.72 8.01
C PHE A 8 32.98 -1.89 9.26
N VAL A 9 33.48 -1.48 10.43
CA VAL A 9 32.76 -1.55 11.71
C VAL A 9 31.83 -0.35 11.91
N LEU A 10 32.03 0.76 11.20
CA LEU A 10 31.12 1.93 11.24
C LEU A 10 29.86 1.74 10.37
N PHE A 11 29.87 0.85 9.38
CA PHE A 11 28.69 0.49 8.58
C PHE A 11 27.80 -0.59 9.22
N LEU A 12 28.22 -1.16 10.35
CA LEU A 12 27.43 -2.08 11.17
C LEU A 12 27.10 -1.46 12.53
N SER A 13 26.82 -0.15 12.54
CA SER A 13 26.11 0.44 13.68
C SER A 13 24.68 -0.09 13.66
N PRO A 14 24.18 -0.61 14.79
CA PRO A 14 22.94 -1.36 14.81
C PRO A 14 21.79 -0.38 14.62
N ILE A 15 20.81 -0.84 13.85
CA ILE A 15 19.43 -0.38 13.85
C ILE A 15 18.92 -0.52 15.30
N TYR A 16 19.24 0.45 16.15
CA TYR A 16 18.66 0.57 17.47
C TYR A 16 17.59 1.66 17.42
N CYS A 17 16.43 1.24 17.89
CA CYS A 17 15.32 2.07 18.38
C CYS A 17 14.40 2.66 17.31
N SER A 18 13.45 1.83 16.87
CA SER A 18 12.02 2.20 16.92
C SER A 18 11.09 1.00 16.69
N ALA A 19 11.41 -0.16 17.28
CA ALA A 19 10.40 -1.19 17.54
C ALA A 19 9.56 -0.72 18.74
N GLY A 20 8.51 0.07 18.49
CA GLY A 20 7.48 0.32 19.52
C GLY A 20 6.88 1.71 19.62
N TYR A 21 6.82 2.54 18.57
CA TYR A 21 6.16 3.85 18.70
C TYR A 21 5.47 4.38 17.43
N TYR A 22 4.70 3.58 16.71
CA TYR A 22 3.86 4.11 15.63
C TYR A 22 2.47 3.51 15.74
N ASN A 23 1.54 4.34 16.23
CA ASN A 23 0.12 4.03 16.39
C ASN A 23 -0.46 3.44 15.10
N GLY A 24 -1.36 2.46 15.22
CA GLY A 24 -2.02 1.73 14.14
C GLY A 24 -2.95 2.55 13.23
N ALA A 25 -2.51 3.72 12.78
CA ALA A 25 -3.12 4.44 11.67
C ALA A 25 -2.89 3.63 10.38
N LYS A 26 -3.94 3.46 9.58
CA LYS A 26 -3.85 2.82 8.27
C LYS A 26 -2.91 3.64 7.38
N TRP A 27 -1.98 2.97 6.71
CA TRP A 27 -1.13 3.61 5.70
C TRP A 27 -1.94 3.83 4.42
N HIS A 28 -1.85 5.03 3.85
CA HIS A 28 -2.65 5.49 2.71
C HIS A 28 -1.81 5.77 1.45
N CYS A 29 -0.50 5.88 1.55
CA CYS A 29 0.30 6.19 0.38
C CYS A 29 0.52 4.93 -0.48
N GLY A 30 -0.14 4.80 -1.63
CA GLY A 30 0.13 3.71 -2.56
C GLY A 30 -1.11 3.35 -3.38
N ILE A 31 -0.90 2.69 -4.52
CA ILE A 31 -1.99 2.27 -5.41
C ILE A 31 -2.33 0.80 -5.16
N ASP A 32 -1.30 0.01 -4.86
CA ASP A 32 -1.35 -1.42 -4.61
C ASP A 32 -0.44 -1.77 -3.42
N ARG A 33 -0.58 -2.99 -2.90
CA ARG A 33 0.16 -3.44 -1.72
C ARG A 33 1.67 -3.32 -1.85
N LEU A 34 2.20 -3.46 -3.08
CA LEU A 34 3.64 -3.32 -3.34
C LEU A 34 4.07 -1.86 -3.22
N THR A 35 3.40 -0.94 -3.91
CA THR A 35 3.71 0.50 -3.83
C THR A 35 3.45 1.07 -2.44
N GLU A 36 2.42 0.58 -1.73
CA GLU A 36 2.17 0.87 -0.32
C GLU A 36 3.36 0.49 0.56
N THR A 37 3.90 -0.72 0.40
CA THR A 37 5.02 -1.19 1.23
C THR A 37 6.29 -0.36 0.97
N ILE A 38 6.55 -0.02 -0.30
CA ILE A 38 7.74 0.75 -0.70
C ILE A 38 7.63 2.19 -0.19
N SER A 39 6.48 2.84 -0.38
CA SER A 39 6.25 4.20 0.07
C SER A 39 6.30 4.29 1.60
N GLU A 40 5.77 3.28 2.30
CA GLU A 40 5.83 3.19 3.76
C GLU A 40 7.29 3.14 4.22
N TRP A 41 8.10 2.26 3.62
CA TRP A 41 9.50 2.13 3.95
C TRP A 41 10.30 3.42 3.70
N LEU A 42 9.99 4.14 2.61
CA LEU A 42 10.62 5.43 2.29
C LEU A 42 10.26 6.54 3.28
N ALA A 43 9.02 6.59 3.75
CA ALA A 43 8.54 7.65 4.65
C ALA A 43 8.85 7.40 6.13
N LYS A 44 8.91 6.12 6.53
CA LYS A 44 9.11 5.67 7.91
C LYS A 44 10.32 6.28 8.64
N PRO A 45 11.52 6.44 8.04
CA PRO A 45 12.66 7.03 8.74
C PRO A 45 12.58 8.56 8.90
N PHE A 46 11.59 9.23 8.29
CA PHE A 46 11.49 10.69 8.26
C PHE A 46 10.27 11.18 9.03
N ASP A 47 9.18 11.53 8.34
CA ASP A 47 7.93 11.94 8.95
C ASP A 47 6.78 11.09 8.40
N TYR A 48 6.72 9.87 8.92
CA TYR A 48 5.68 8.89 8.58
C TYR A 48 4.27 9.50 8.66
N HIS A 49 3.97 10.22 9.74
CA HIS A 49 2.63 10.74 9.98
C HIS A 49 2.28 11.90 9.06
N GLY A 50 3.18 12.87 8.87
CA GLY A 50 2.95 13.98 7.96
C GLY A 50 2.82 13.53 6.51
N VAL A 51 3.63 12.57 6.07
CA VAL A 51 3.52 11.99 4.72
C VAL A 51 2.21 11.22 4.57
N ASN A 52 1.84 10.37 5.55
CA ASN A 52 0.58 9.62 5.50
C ASN A 52 -0.64 10.53 5.46
N GLN A 53 -0.60 11.66 6.17
CA GLN A 53 -1.68 12.65 6.17
C GLN A 53 -1.85 13.28 4.78
N CYS A 54 -0.74 13.63 4.10
CA CYS A 54 -0.81 14.15 2.74
C CYS A 54 -1.42 13.11 1.78
N CYS A 55 -1.06 11.83 1.91
CA CYS A 55 -1.63 10.76 1.09
C CYS A 55 -3.11 10.52 1.38
N HIS A 56 -3.52 10.58 2.65
CA HIS A 56 -4.92 10.46 3.01
C HIS A 56 -5.77 11.58 2.39
N ALA A 57 -5.31 12.83 2.47
CA ALA A 57 -6.00 13.97 1.85
C ALA A 57 -6.05 13.87 0.32
N HIS A 58 -4.97 13.38 -0.30
CA HIS A 58 -4.90 13.09 -1.74
C HIS A 58 -5.95 12.06 -2.15
N ASP A 59 -5.99 10.92 -1.45
CA ASP A 59 -6.98 9.87 -1.65
C ASP A 59 -8.41 10.38 -1.46
N GLU A 60 -8.69 11.19 -0.44
CA GLU A 60 -10.01 11.79 -0.24
C GLU A 60 -10.45 12.66 -1.41
N HIS A 61 -9.54 13.46 -1.98
CA HIS A 61 -9.86 14.25 -3.18
C HIS A 61 -10.19 13.36 -4.38
N TYR A 62 -9.54 12.20 -4.52
CA TYR A 62 -9.89 11.19 -5.54
C TYR A 62 -11.24 10.51 -5.25
N TYR A 63 -11.49 10.09 -4.01
CA TYR A 63 -12.71 9.35 -3.65
C TYR A 63 -13.96 10.24 -3.69
N LEU A 64 -13.84 11.49 -3.25
CA LEU A 64 -14.94 12.45 -3.16
C LEU A 64 -15.11 13.29 -4.44
N HIS A 65 -14.22 13.15 -5.44
CA HIS A 65 -14.24 13.87 -6.72
C HIS A 65 -14.28 15.40 -6.55
N THR A 66 -13.63 15.92 -5.51
CA THR A 66 -13.65 17.35 -5.20
C THR A 66 -12.71 18.17 -6.08
N LEU A 67 -11.69 17.53 -6.65
CA LEU A 67 -10.65 18.18 -7.47
C LEU A 67 -10.39 17.38 -8.75
N SER A 68 -9.89 18.08 -9.78
CA SER A 68 -9.28 17.41 -10.91
C SER A 68 -8.05 16.63 -10.45
N ARG A 69 -7.65 15.62 -11.22
CA ARG A 69 -6.50 14.79 -10.87
C ARG A 69 -5.22 15.61 -10.75
N GLU A 70 -5.00 16.49 -11.72
CA GLU A 70 -3.85 17.38 -11.74
C GLU A 70 -3.84 18.34 -10.54
N ASP A 71 -5.02 18.80 -10.12
CA ASP A 71 -5.15 19.65 -8.94
C ASP A 71 -4.94 18.87 -7.64
N ALA A 72 -5.45 17.64 -7.54
CA ALA A 72 -5.21 16.77 -6.39
C ALA A 72 -3.71 16.45 -6.25
N ASP A 73 -3.05 16.08 -7.35
CA ASP A 73 -1.60 15.82 -7.38
C ASP A 73 -0.81 17.08 -6.99
N ARG A 74 -1.22 18.27 -7.44
CA ARG A 74 -0.59 19.55 -7.05
C ARG A 74 -0.74 19.83 -5.55
N VAL A 75 -1.96 19.71 -5.00
CA VAL A 75 -2.22 19.91 -3.56
C VAL A 75 -1.41 18.91 -2.73
N PHE A 76 -1.29 17.67 -3.21
CA PHE A 76 -0.47 16.65 -2.58
C PHE A 76 1.02 17.01 -2.56
N CYS A 77 1.59 17.43 -3.69
CA CYS A 77 2.99 17.86 -3.74
C CYS A 77 3.23 19.09 -2.84
N ASP A 78 2.30 20.04 -2.82
CA ASP A 78 2.36 21.21 -1.94
C ASP A 78 2.31 20.81 -0.45
N CYS A 79 1.51 19.81 -0.09
CA CYS A 79 1.45 19.27 1.27
C CYS A 79 2.80 18.71 1.72
N LEU A 80 3.47 17.92 0.87
CA LEU A 80 4.80 17.37 1.16
C LEU A 80 5.87 18.46 1.22
N ASN A 81 5.79 19.48 0.35
CA ASN A 81 6.72 20.61 0.35
C ASN A 81 6.57 21.53 1.57
N GLN A 82 5.37 21.62 2.14
CA GLN A 82 5.11 22.40 3.37
C GLN A 82 5.47 21.63 4.65
N ASN A 83 5.87 20.36 4.54
CA ASN A 83 6.26 19.55 5.68
C ASN A 83 7.45 20.20 6.42
N THR A 84 7.42 20.17 7.76
CA THR A 84 8.50 20.75 8.59
C THR A 84 9.85 20.04 8.41
N ASN A 85 9.84 18.75 8.06
CA ASN A 85 11.01 17.91 7.89
C ASN A 85 11.73 18.18 6.56
N TRP A 86 13.01 18.55 6.62
CA TRP A 86 13.84 18.82 5.43
C TRP A 86 13.93 17.62 4.48
N PHE A 87 14.05 16.39 5.01
CA PHE A 87 14.14 15.18 4.19
C PHE A 87 12.84 14.92 3.45
N VAL A 88 11.68 15.24 4.06
CA VAL A 88 10.41 15.13 3.36
C VAL A 88 10.39 16.09 2.17
N ARG A 89 10.73 17.36 2.38
CA ARG A 89 10.72 18.37 1.31
C ARG A 89 11.72 18.11 0.18
N ASN A 90 12.89 17.54 0.47
CA ASN A 90 13.98 17.45 -0.50
C ASN A 90 14.21 16.04 -1.07
N LEU A 91 13.61 15.01 -0.46
CA LEU A 91 13.77 13.62 -0.89
C LEU A 91 12.43 12.92 -1.10
N VAL A 92 11.52 12.97 -0.13
CA VAL A 92 10.24 12.26 -0.22
C VAL A 92 9.29 12.95 -1.22
N GLU A 93 9.14 14.26 -1.12
CA GLU A 93 8.34 15.09 -2.03
C GLU A 93 8.68 14.83 -3.49
N PRO A 94 9.94 14.96 -3.97
CA PRO A 94 10.21 14.81 -5.39
C PRO A 94 9.94 13.38 -5.88
N ILE A 95 10.18 12.36 -5.05
CA ILE A 95 9.90 10.96 -5.39
C ILE A 95 8.39 10.75 -5.51
N PHE A 96 7.63 11.15 -4.49
CA PHE A 96 6.20 10.92 -4.42
C PHE A 96 5.45 11.77 -5.44
N CYS A 97 5.77 13.05 -5.56
CA CYS A 97 5.20 13.96 -6.54
C CYS A 97 5.43 13.47 -7.98
N LYS A 98 6.64 13.01 -8.30
CA LYS A 98 6.92 12.43 -9.64
C LYS A 98 6.20 11.12 -9.87
N SER A 99 6.03 10.30 -8.84
CA SER A 99 5.30 9.05 -8.96
C SER A 99 3.83 9.28 -9.34
N VAL A 100 3.12 10.20 -8.66
CA VAL A 100 1.71 10.48 -8.94
C VAL A 100 1.53 11.14 -10.31
N GLN A 101 2.40 12.08 -10.68
CA GLN A 101 2.38 12.73 -11.99
C GLN A 101 2.62 11.72 -13.12
N THR A 102 3.59 10.82 -12.96
CA THR A 102 3.92 9.81 -13.97
C THR A 102 2.81 8.78 -14.08
N TYR A 103 2.17 8.43 -12.97
CA TYR A 103 1.03 7.54 -12.95
C TYR A 103 -0.20 8.17 -13.62
N ALA A 104 -0.44 9.47 -13.43
CA ALA A 104 -1.48 10.21 -14.14
C ALA A 104 -1.25 10.19 -15.66
N ILE A 105 -0.01 10.40 -16.09
CA ILE A 105 0.38 10.31 -17.50
C ILE A 105 0.17 8.89 -18.04
N TRP A 106 0.58 7.87 -17.28
CA TRP A 106 0.44 6.47 -17.67
C TRP A 106 -1.03 6.05 -17.82
N GLN A 107 -1.92 6.51 -16.94
CA GLN A 107 -3.36 6.25 -17.07
C GLN A 107 -3.96 6.89 -18.32
N LYS A 108 -3.57 8.13 -18.66
CA LYS A 108 -3.94 8.79 -19.91
C LYS A 108 -3.52 7.97 -21.14
N PHE A 109 -2.29 7.44 -21.13
CA PHE A 109 -1.79 6.64 -22.25
C PHE A 109 -2.44 5.26 -22.38
N THR A 110 -2.80 4.64 -21.27
CA THR A 110 -3.37 3.28 -21.26
C THR A 110 -4.89 3.27 -21.45
N ASN A 111 -5.54 4.44 -21.60
CA ASN A 111 -7.00 4.60 -21.51
C ASN A 111 -7.58 3.92 -20.26
N GLN A 112 -6.76 3.75 -19.22
CA GLN A 112 -7.21 3.35 -17.89
C GLN A 112 -7.62 4.57 -17.07
N ASP A 113 -7.74 5.75 -17.68
CA ASP A 113 -8.45 6.87 -17.07
C ASP A 113 -9.88 6.40 -16.77
N PRO A 114 -10.27 6.24 -15.50
CA PRO A 114 -11.67 6.07 -15.18
C PRO A 114 -12.44 7.39 -15.39
N TRP A 115 -11.74 8.48 -15.80
CA TRP A 115 -12.19 9.86 -15.68
C TRP A 115 -11.76 10.82 -16.81
N SER A 116 -11.58 10.38 -18.06
CA SER A 116 -11.39 11.29 -19.20
C SER A 116 -12.67 12.08 -19.60
N ALA A 117 -13.63 12.24 -18.68
CA ALA A 117 -14.76 13.14 -18.90
C ALA A 117 -14.27 14.59 -18.68
N PRO A 118 -14.28 15.45 -19.72
CA PRO A 118 -13.97 16.86 -19.54
C PRO A 118 -14.98 17.47 -18.58
N TYR A 119 -14.49 18.28 -17.64
CA TYR A 119 -15.34 19.13 -16.81
C TYR A 119 -16.23 19.96 -17.74
N THR A 120 -17.51 19.59 -17.81
CA THR A 120 -18.49 20.31 -18.61
C THR A 120 -18.93 21.53 -17.81
N THR A 121 -18.27 22.66 -18.06
CA THR A 121 -18.79 23.99 -17.71
C THR A 121 -19.91 24.35 -18.66
N GLU A 122 -21.04 23.64 -18.61
CA GLU A 122 -22.30 24.14 -19.18
C GLU A 122 -23.46 23.83 -18.23
N ALA A 123 -24.25 24.88 -17.96
CA ALA A 123 -25.44 24.85 -17.11
C ALA A 123 -26.49 23.86 -17.65
N PRO A 124 -27.38 23.36 -16.79
CA PRO A 124 -28.07 22.10 -17.01
C PRO A 124 -29.25 22.27 -17.95
N THR A 125 -29.35 21.41 -18.96
CA THR A 125 -30.63 21.13 -19.61
C THR A 125 -30.77 19.63 -19.88
N THR A 126 -31.62 19.00 -19.06
CA THR A 126 -32.42 17.81 -19.36
C THR A 126 -31.70 16.57 -19.93
N THR A 127 -31.30 15.62 -19.06
CA THR A 127 -31.55 14.16 -19.23
C THR A 127 -31.30 13.42 -17.89
N THR A 128 -32.08 13.68 -16.86
CA THR A 128 -31.86 13.15 -15.49
C THR A 128 -32.04 11.62 -15.37
N GLN A 129 -32.74 10.99 -16.31
CA GLN A 129 -33.16 9.58 -16.20
C GLN A 129 -32.14 8.59 -16.77
N SER A 130 -31.31 9.02 -17.74
CA SER A 130 -30.23 8.20 -18.30
C SER A 130 -29.05 8.08 -17.34
N THR A 131 -28.65 9.21 -16.75
CA THR A 131 -27.49 9.30 -15.85
C THR A 131 -27.72 8.53 -14.55
N LEU A 132 -28.93 8.53 -13.99
CA LEU A 132 -29.25 7.76 -12.78
C LEU A 132 -29.13 6.25 -13.01
N ASN A 133 -29.60 5.76 -14.16
CA ASN A 133 -29.50 4.34 -14.51
C ASN A 133 -28.05 3.90 -14.69
N TYR A 134 -27.20 4.77 -15.23
CA TYR A 134 -25.76 4.53 -15.35
C TYR A 134 -25.08 4.41 -13.97
N TYR A 135 -25.36 5.32 -13.05
CA TYR A 135 -24.80 5.25 -11.69
C TYR A 135 -25.26 4.01 -10.92
N LEU A 136 -26.53 3.62 -11.06
CA LEU A 136 -27.05 2.40 -10.44
C LEU A 136 -26.33 1.15 -10.96
N GLU A 137 -26.01 1.08 -12.25
CA GLU A 137 -25.31 -0.08 -12.80
C GLU A 137 -23.83 -0.12 -12.38
N LEU A 138 -23.18 1.03 -12.28
CA LEU A 138 -21.83 1.16 -11.72
C LEU A 138 -21.74 0.68 -10.27
N LEU A 139 -22.72 1.05 -9.43
CA LEU A 139 -22.77 0.61 -8.05
C LEU A 139 -22.93 -0.92 -7.96
N ARG A 140 -23.79 -1.51 -8.80
CA ARG A 140 -23.95 -2.98 -8.88
C ARG A 140 -22.69 -3.69 -9.36
N GLN A 141 -21.96 -3.12 -10.32
CA GLN A 141 -20.68 -3.68 -10.77
C GLN A 141 -19.65 -3.69 -9.64
N ARG A 142 -19.53 -2.58 -8.91
CA ARG A 142 -18.60 -2.48 -7.76
C ARG A 142 -18.94 -3.48 -6.66
N GLU A 143 -20.22 -3.70 -6.39
CA GLU A 143 -20.69 -4.67 -5.40
C GLU A 143 -20.30 -6.10 -5.82
N ARG A 144 -20.52 -6.49 -7.08
CA ARG A 144 -20.09 -7.80 -7.62
C ARG A 144 -18.57 -8.00 -7.52
N GLU A 145 -17.79 -6.97 -7.83
CA GLU A 145 -16.33 -7.03 -7.71
C GLU A 145 -15.88 -7.17 -6.26
N TYR A 146 -16.55 -6.49 -5.33
CA TYR A 146 -16.27 -6.63 -3.90
C TYR A 146 -16.57 -8.05 -3.41
N GLU A 147 -17.71 -8.62 -3.80
CA GLU A 147 -18.08 -10.00 -3.47
C GLU A 147 -17.08 -11.01 -4.05
N LEU A 148 -16.65 -10.83 -5.30
CA LEU A 148 -15.63 -11.68 -5.93
C LEU A 148 -14.30 -11.62 -5.18
N ARG A 149 -13.85 -10.43 -4.77
CA ARG A 149 -12.63 -10.28 -3.95
C ARG A 149 -12.78 -10.98 -2.59
N GLN A 150 -13.94 -10.84 -1.94
CA GLN A 150 -14.21 -11.52 -0.68
C GLN A 150 -14.21 -13.04 -0.83
N GLN A 151 -14.80 -13.57 -1.90
CA GLN A 151 -14.75 -15.01 -2.21
C GLN A 151 -13.33 -15.50 -2.49
N GLU A 152 -12.53 -14.72 -3.22
CA GLU A 152 -11.15 -15.09 -3.51
C GLU A 152 -10.27 -15.06 -2.25
N GLU A 153 -10.47 -14.08 -1.36
CA GLU A 153 -9.81 -14.03 -0.05
C GLU A 153 -10.22 -15.20 0.83
N ALA A 154 -11.52 -15.55 0.86
CA ALA A 154 -12.01 -16.72 1.60
C ALA A 154 -11.38 -18.02 1.08
N ARG A 155 -11.35 -18.21 -0.25
CA ARG A 155 -10.70 -19.36 -0.89
C ARG A 155 -9.21 -19.46 -0.54
N ARG A 156 -8.50 -18.32 -0.55
CA ARG A 156 -7.08 -18.26 -0.15
C ARG A 156 -6.88 -18.61 1.33
N ARG A 157 -7.79 -18.19 2.21
CA ARG A 157 -7.75 -18.58 3.63
C ARG A 157 -7.98 -20.07 3.81
N GLU A 158 -8.97 -20.66 3.13
CA GLU A 158 -9.23 -22.10 3.18
C GLU A 158 -8.05 -22.94 2.63
N GLU A 159 -7.37 -22.45 1.60
CA GLU A 159 -6.16 -23.09 1.07
C GLU A 159 -5.02 -23.02 2.08
N MET A 160 -4.79 -21.85 2.67
CA MET A 160 -3.80 -21.66 3.73
C MET A 160 -4.08 -22.54 4.96
N GLU A 161 -5.35 -22.67 5.37
CA GLU A 161 -5.76 -23.54 6.47
C GLU A 161 -5.46 -25.02 6.16
N ARG A 162 -5.77 -25.48 4.94
CA ARG A 162 -5.44 -26.85 4.50
C ARG A 162 -3.94 -27.11 4.49
N GLU A 163 -3.13 -26.16 4.01
CA GLU A 163 -1.67 -26.29 4.03
C GLU A 163 -1.13 -26.30 5.46
N ASN A 164 -1.67 -25.47 6.34
CA ASN A 164 -1.28 -25.42 7.75
C ASN A 164 -1.65 -26.71 8.49
N GLU A 165 -2.81 -27.30 8.20
CA GLU A 165 -3.20 -28.61 8.72
C GLU A 165 -2.25 -29.72 8.26
N LYS A 166 -1.91 -29.74 6.96
CA LYS A 166 -0.93 -30.68 6.41
C LYS A 166 0.42 -30.55 7.10
N PHE A 167 0.91 -29.32 7.24
CA PHE A 167 2.15 -29.04 7.97
C PHE A 167 2.09 -29.53 9.42
N ARG A 168 0.96 -29.33 10.10
CA ARG A 168 0.77 -29.81 11.48
C ARG A 168 0.83 -31.33 11.57
N GLN A 169 0.27 -32.06 10.60
CA GLN A 169 0.35 -33.52 10.54
C GLN A 169 1.79 -34.00 10.32
N GLU A 170 2.50 -33.41 9.35
CA GLU A 170 3.90 -33.72 9.07
C GLU A 170 4.80 -33.44 10.28
N TRP A 171 4.57 -32.32 10.96
CA TRP A 171 5.29 -31.96 12.17
C TRP A 171 5.06 -32.97 13.30
N ASN A 172 3.81 -33.40 13.51
CA ASN A 172 3.50 -34.42 14.51
C ASN A 172 4.20 -35.75 14.22
N LEU A 173 4.22 -36.17 12.95
CA LEU A 173 4.94 -37.38 12.53
C LEU A 173 6.45 -37.24 12.77
N PHE A 174 7.03 -36.10 12.40
CA PHE A 174 8.45 -35.81 12.64
C PHE A 174 8.79 -35.89 14.14
N GLN A 175 7.95 -35.33 15.01
CA GLN A 175 8.15 -35.40 16.45
C GLN A 175 8.07 -36.84 16.98
N GLN A 176 7.17 -37.68 16.46
CA GLN A 176 7.10 -39.10 16.83
C GLN A 176 8.36 -39.86 16.42
N LEU A 177 8.82 -39.68 15.18
CA LEU A 177 10.05 -40.29 14.68
C LEU A 177 11.25 -39.87 15.52
N ARG A 178 11.34 -38.58 15.88
CA ARG A 178 12.39 -38.06 16.76
C ARG A 178 12.35 -38.70 18.15
N LYS A 179 11.18 -38.87 18.74
CA LYS A 179 11.01 -39.58 20.03
C LYS A 179 11.42 -41.05 19.94
N GLN A 180 11.04 -41.75 18.86
CA GLN A 180 11.46 -43.14 18.64
C GLN A 180 12.97 -43.26 18.48
N LYS A 181 13.60 -42.37 17.69
CA LYS A 181 15.05 -42.32 17.53
C LYS A 181 15.76 -42.09 18.86
N ALA A 182 15.32 -41.10 19.64
CA ALA A 182 15.90 -40.84 20.96
C ALA A 182 15.74 -42.02 21.92
N LYS A 183 14.61 -42.74 21.86
CA LYS A 183 14.39 -43.96 22.65
C LYS A 183 15.31 -45.10 22.20
N PHE A 184 15.56 -45.22 20.90
CA PHE A 184 16.49 -46.23 20.36
C PHE A 184 17.94 -45.92 20.78
N GLU A 185 18.36 -44.65 20.69
CA GLU A 185 19.68 -44.18 21.13
C GLU A 185 19.91 -44.31 22.65
N TRP A 186 18.85 -44.36 23.47
CA TRP A 186 18.95 -44.59 24.93
C TRP A 186 18.91 -46.05 25.36
N ASN A 187 18.57 -46.99 24.48
CA ASN A 187 18.49 -48.43 24.78
C ASN A 187 19.66 -49.25 24.20
N TYR A 188 20.66 -48.57 23.63
CA TYR A 188 21.93 -49.09 23.15
C TYR A 188 23.08 -48.33 23.83
#